data_AF-A8TXS2-F1
#
_entry.id   AF-A8TXS2-F1
#
_cell.length_a   1.000
_cell.length_b   1.000
_cell.length_c   1.000
_cell.angle_alpha   90.00
_cell.angle_beta   90.00
_cell.angle_gamma   90.00
#
_symmetry.space_group_name_H-M   'P 1'
#
loop_
_entity.id
_entity.type
_entity.pdbx_description
1 polymer ?
#
loop_
_entity_poly.entity_id
_entity_poly.type
_entity_poly.pdbx_seq_one_letter_code
_entity_poly.pdbx_strand_id
1 'polypeptide(L)'
;MIERFWSTAKPMTVNPYWSSYYAGLATTLIASDGTGAIGFSNSTSTYYEYYGYTYGSLSSTDTLDFVPVTLETGSAYTFISAGSYQTSISIFDSNGYLHLFNDGDDIGIPDGYPYDSMIAFEPDSSGTYYVMVGYEYGSYTGSWELAVARDVGNDGSNSLLTTTTTTTTTTTNTILGSDSADILVGTSGADIMSGYAGDDGLSGGDGSDVI
;
A
#
# COMPACT_ATOMS: atom_id res chain seq x y z
N MET A 1 14.80 -15.56 -4.00
CA MET A 1 15.45 -14.76 -2.94
C MET A 1 15.33 -13.32 -3.41
N ILE A 2 14.28 -12.61 -2.98
CA ILE A 2 14.05 -11.21 -3.35
C ILE A 2 14.76 -10.41 -2.26
N GLU A 3 15.87 -9.77 -2.61
CA GLU A 3 16.63 -8.97 -1.65
C GLU A 3 15.87 -7.68 -1.29
N ARG A 4 15.96 -7.34 -0.01
CA ARG A 4 15.27 -6.23 0.65
C ARG A 4 15.85 -4.90 0.16
N PHE A 5 15.09 -4.11 -0.58
CA PHE A 5 15.42 -2.72 -0.92
C PHE A 5 14.77 -1.67 0.01
N TRP A 6 14.32 -2.08 1.20
CA TRP A 6 13.75 -1.17 2.18
C TRP A 6 14.82 -0.66 3.15
N SER A 7 15.64 0.28 2.71
CA SER A 7 16.27 1.23 3.64
C SER A 7 15.52 2.55 3.53
N THR A 8 14.53 2.74 4.40
CA THR A 8 13.85 4.01 4.69
C THR A 8 13.67 4.91 3.47
N ALA A 9 12.60 4.70 2.71
CA ALA A 9 12.20 5.66 1.71
C ALA A 9 12.04 7.02 2.40
N LYS A 10 12.88 7.97 1.98
CA LYS A 10 12.72 9.36 2.36
C LYS A 10 11.46 9.85 1.64
N PRO A 11 10.55 10.65 2.25
CA PRO A 11 9.46 11.28 1.52
C PRO A 11 10.03 11.96 0.27
N MET A 12 9.62 11.50 -0.90
CA MET A 12 10.21 11.94 -2.16
C MET A 12 9.53 13.22 -2.56
N THR A 13 10.17 14.30 -2.15
CA THR A 13 9.79 15.65 -2.50
C THR A 13 9.90 15.83 -4.01
N VAL A 14 8.95 16.58 -4.59
CA VAL A 14 8.94 17.08 -5.97
C VAL A 14 10.37 17.30 -6.50
N ASN A 15 10.63 16.83 -7.73
CA ASN A 15 11.91 16.97 -8.39
C ASN A 15 12.33 18.46 -8.38
N PRO A 16 13.47 18.81 -7.75
CA PRO A 16 13.85 20.21 -7.52
C PRO A 16 14.17 20.99 -8.80
N TYR A 17 14.36 20.29 -9.92
CA TYR A 17 14.60 20.89 -11.23
C TYR A 17 13.31 21.07 -12.04
N TRP A 18 12.17 20.57 -11.55
CA TRP A 18 10.88 20.71 -12.21
C TRP A 18 10.19 22.03 -11.85
N SER A 19 10.39 23.03 -12.72
CA SER A 19 9.77 24.35 -12.54
C SER A 19 8.25 24.33 -12.68
N SER A 20 7.58 25.37 -12.14
CA SER A 20 6.13 25.57 -12.34
C SER A 20 5.74 25.75 -13.82
N TYR A 21 6.65 26.23 -14.66
CA TYR A 21 6.44 26.29 -16.11
C TYR A 21 6.30 24.87 -16.70
N TYR A 22 7.18 23.95 -16.33
CA TYR A 22 7.09 22.55 -16.77
C TYR A 22 5.87 21.83 -16.20
N ALA A 23 5.49 22.16 -14.97
CA ALA A 23 4.25 21.65 -14.38
C ALA A 23 3.01 22.07 -15.18
N GLY A 24 2.94 23.34 -15.60
CA GLY A 24 1.87 23.81 -16.49
C GLY A 24 1.83 23.09 -17.84
N LEU A 25 2.98 22.77 -18.43
CA LEU A 25 3.04 21.96 -19.66
C LEU A 25 2.57 20.52 -19.41
N ALA A 26 3.01 19.89 -18.32
CA ALA A 26 2.61 18.53 -17.96
C ALA A 26 1.09 18.42 -17.76
N THR A 27 0.46 19.35 -17.05
CA THR A 27 -1.01 19.34 -16.89
C THR A 27 -1.76 19.45 -18.21
N THR A 28 -1.19 20.17 -19.20
CA THR A 28 -1.77 20.24 -20.55
C THR A 28 -1.70 18.90 -21.26
N LEU A 29 -0.56 18.20 -21.15
CA LEU A 29 -0.38 16.87 -21.75
C LEU A 29 -1.27 15.83 -21.08
N ILE A 30 -1.30 15.81 -19.74
CA ILE A 30 -2.18 14.95 -18.94
C ILE A 30 -3.65 15.14 -19.32
N ALA A 31 -4.09 16.37 -19.58
CA ALA A 31 -5.48 16.62 -19.98
C ALA A 31 -5.79 16.18 -21.43
N SER A 32 -4.77 16.09 -22.27
CA SER A 32 -4.91 15.66 -23.67
C SER A 32 -4.78 14.15 -23.87
N ASP A 33 -4.27 13.45 -22.86
CA ASP A 33 -3.93 12.05 -22.92
C ASP A 33 -4.81 11.24 -21.95
N GLY A 34 -5.39 10.15 -22.46
CA GLY A 34 -6.65 9.62 -21.97
C GLY A 34 -6.61 8.14 -21.64
N THR A 35 -5.56 7.67 -20.98
CA THR A 35 -5.48 6.27 -20.55
C THR A 35 -6.38 6.03 -19.33
N GLY A 36 -7.04 4.86 -19.28
CA GLY A 36 -7.94 4.50 -18.19
C GLY A 36 -7.23 4.44 -16.82
N ALA A 37 -7.94 4.84 -15.77
CA ALA A 37 -7.42 4.82 -14.40
C ALA A 37 -7.17 3.40 -13.89
N ILE A 38 -6.16 3.24 -13.03
CA ILE A 38 -5.92 1.97 -12.34
C ILE A 38 -6.93 1.79 -11.19
N GLY A 39 -7.69 0.71 -11.24
CA GLY A 39 -8.50 0.22 -10.12
C GLY A 39 -7.72 -0.80 -9.28
N PHE A 40 -7.88 -0.75 -7.96
CA PHE A 40 -7.26 -1.68 -7.03
C PHE A 40 -8.17 -2.85 -6.65
N SER A 41 -7.57 -4.02 -6.51
CA SER A 41 -8.18 -5.24 -5.98
C SER A 41 -7.36 -5.80 -4.83
N ASN A 42 -7.99 -6.57 -3.94
CA ASN A 42 -7.29 -7.27 -2.86
C ASN A 42 -6.25 -8.23 -3.44
N SER A 43 -5.03 -8.15 -2.93
CA SER A 43 -3.90 -8.97 -3.32
C SER A 43 -3.84 -10.24 -2.47
N THR A 44 -3.26 -11.30 -3.05
CA THR A 44 -2.90 -12.55 -2.35
C THR A 44 -1.43 -12.58 -1.92
N SER A 45 -0.66 -11.51 -2.23
CA SER A 45 0.72 -11.35 -1.77
C SER A 45 0.78 -11.35 -0.24
N THR A 46 1.85 -11.89 0.34
CA THR A 46 2.11 -11.75 1.80
C THR A 46 2.62 -10.36 2.19
N TYR A 47 2.97 -9.51 1.21
CA TYR A 47 3.60 -8.20 1.43
C TYR A 47 2.69 -7.00 1.11
N TYR A 48 1.79 -7.15 0.14
CA TYR A 48 0.99 -6.04 -0.39
C TYR A 48 -0.49 -6.34 -0.17
N GLU A 49 -1.26 -5.40 0.37
CA GLU A 49 -2.72 -5.50 0.52
C GLU A 49 -3.44 -5.43 -0.82
N TYR A 50 -2.99 -4.54 -1.71
CA TYR A 50 -3.70 -4.26 -2.95
C TYR A 50 -2.77 -4.33 -4.15
N TYR A 51 -3.36 -4.66 -5.30
CA TYR A 51 -2.71 -4.55 -6.60
C TYR A 51 -3.68 -3.97 -7.61
N GLY A 52 -3.15 -3.36 -8.66
CA GLY A 52 -3.89 -2.88 -9.80
C GLY A 52 -3.02 -2.95 -11.04
N TYR A 53 -3.64 -2.94 -12.21
CA TYR A 53 -2.92 -2.87 -13.47
C TYR A 53 -3.77 -2.20 -14.54
N THR A 54 -3.09 -1.69 -15.55
CA THR A 54 -3.68 -1.24 -16.81
C THR A 54 -2.70 -1.55 -17.94
N TYR A 55 -3.14 -1.37 -19.18
CA TYR A 55 -2.33 -1.60 -20.35
C TYR A 55 -2.81 -0.70 -21.48
N GLY A 56 -1.93 -0.49 -22.45
CA GLY A 56 -2.19 0.37 -23.59
C GLY A 56 -1.24 0.07 -24.74
N SER A 57 -1.19 1.01 -25.68
CA SER A 57 -0.31 0.91 -26.82
C SER A 57 0.17 2.28 -27.26
N LEU A 58 1.46 2.40 -27.51
CA LEU A 58 2.06 3.58 -28.10
C LEU A 58 2.19 3.41 -29.62
N SER A 59 2.29 4.55 -30.31
CA SER A 59 2.53 4.64 -31.73
C SER A 59 3.53 5.74 -32.04
N SER A 60 3.94 5.87 -33.31
CA SER A 60 4.83 6.95 -33.75
C SER A 60 4.27 8.37 -33.54
N THR A 61 2.96 8.51 -33.34
CA THR A 61 2.28 9.79 -33.11
C THR A 61 1.74 9.95 -31.69
N ASP A 62 1.80 8.88 -30.90
CA ASP A 62 1.26 8.79 -29.56
C ASP A 62 2.28 8.04 -28.71
N THR A 63 3.28 8.78 -28.24
CA THR A 63 4.56 8.21 -27.78
C THR A 63 4.65 8.07 -26.27
N LEU A 64 3.63 8.52 -25.55
CA LEU A 64 3.49 8.40 -24.11
C LEU A 64 2.02 8.29 -23.76
N ASP A 65 1.73 7.67 -22.62
CA ASP A 65 0.41 7.51 -22.04
C ASP A 65 0.45 8.01 -20.59
N PHE A 66 -0.49 8.87 -20.17
CA PHE A 66 -0.68 9.29 -18.79
C PHE A 66 -1.78 8.46 -18.11
N VAL A 67 -1.37 7.63 -17.16
CA VAL A 67 -2.26 6.76 -16.39
C VAL A 67 -2.62 7.40 -15.05
N PRO A 68 -3.90 7.76 -14.82
CA PRO A 68 -4.32 8.24 -13.50
C PRO A 68 -4.37 7.11 -12.48
N VAL A 69 -3.87 7.38 -11.28
CA VAL A 69 -3.92 6.48 -10.12
C VAL A 69 -4.20 7.26 -8.85
N THR A 70 -5.09 6.76 -7.99
CA THR A 70 -5.35 7.37 -6.68
C THR A 70 -4.39 6.79 -5.66
N LEU A 71 -3.57 7.63 -5.05
CA LEU A 71 -2.57 7.25 -4.05
C LEU A 71 -2.93 7.86 -2.70
N GLU A 72 -2.54 7.18 -1.63
CA GLU A 72 -2.84 7.56 -0.25
C GLU A 72 -1.56 7.70 0.56
N THR A 73 -1.45 8.82 1.28
CA THR A 73 -0.33 9.07 2.20
C THR A 73 -0.22 7.95 3.24
N GLY A 74 1.01 7.61 3.62
CA GLY A 74 1.29 6.53 4.57
C GLY A 74 1.16 5.11 3.99
N SER A 75 0.99 4.98 2.68
CA SER A 75 1.17 3.71 1.96
C SER A 75 2.42 3.76 1.08
N ALA A 76 3.06 2.62 0.87
CA ALA A 76 4.12 2.46 -0.11
C ALA A 76 3.57 1.80 -1.38
N TYR A 77 4.03 2.26 -2.53
CA TYR A 77 3.61 1.78 -3.84
C TYR A 77 4.81 1.31 -4.64
N THR A 78 4.66 0.20 -5.34
CA THR A 78 5.64 -0.30 -6.31
C THR A 78 4.97 -0.34 -7.68
N PHE A 79 5.44 0.51 -8.59
CA PHE A 79 5.02 0.54 -9.99
C PHE A 79 5.99 -0.26 -10.82
N ILE A 80 5.48 -1.06 -11.75
CA ILE A 80 6.24 -1.94 -12.64
C ILE A 80 5.64 -1.75 -14.02
N SER A 81 6.47 -1.49 -15.03
CA SER A 81 5.99 -1.39 -16.41
C SER A 81 6.80 -2.27 -17.34
N ALA A 82 6.09 -3.04 -18.15
CA ALA A 82 6.67 -3.89 -19.17
C ALA A 82 6.03 -3.61 -20.53
N GLY A 83 6.73 -3.92 -21.62
CA GLY A 83 6.19 -3.65 -22.95
C GLY A 83 6.91 -4.33 -24.09
N SER A 84 6.47 -3.98 -25.30
CA SER A 84 7.13 -4.39 -26.55
C SER A 84 8.57 -3.87 -26.68
N TYR A 85 8.88 -2.80 -25.95
CA TYR A 85 10.18 -2.15 -25.85
C TYR A 85 10.42 -1.75 -24.39
N GLN A 86 11.66 -1.41 -24.08
CA GLN A 86 12.06 -0.87 -22.78
C GLN A 86 11.22 0.35 -22.44
N THR A 87 10.38 0.18 -21.42
CA THR A 87 9.50 1.22 -20.92
C THR A 87 10.34 2.24 -20.15
N SER A 88 9.75 3.40 -19.94
CA SER A 88 10.20 4.40 -18.97
C SER A 88 8.96 4.89 -18.25
N ILE A 89 9.07 5.09 -16.94
CA ILE A 89 7.95 5.57 -16.13
C ILE A 89 8.32 6.82 -15.34
N SER A 90 7.34 7.71 -15.20
CA SER A 90 7.48 8.94 -14.41
C SER A 90 6.20 9.21 -13.62
N ILE A 91 6.32 9.69 -12.39
CA ILE A 91 5.19 9.97 -11.52
C ILE A 91 5.02 11.48 -11.39
N PHE A 92 3.85 11.97 -11.75
CA PHE A 92 3.43 13.36 -11.61
C PHE A 92 2.30 13.48 -10.60
N ASP A 93 2.26 14.58 -9.85
CA ASP A 93 1.06 14.93 -9.10
C ASP A 93 0.01 15.65 -9.96
N SER A 94 -1.17 15.89 -9.38
CA SER A 94 -2.28 16.60 -10.03
C SER A 94 -1.99 18.05 -10.43
N ASN A 95 -0.94 18.67 -9.90
CA ASN A 95 -0.50 20.01 -10.32
C ASN A 95 0.56 19.93 -11.44
N GLY A 96 0.90 18.72 -11.91
CA GLY A 96 1.85 18.46 -12.99
C GLY A 96 3.31 18.47 -12.54
N TYR A 97 3.61 18.49 -11.23
CA TYR A 97 4.99 18.40 -10.77
C TYR A 97 5.49 16.97 -10.86
N LEU A 98 6.68 16.79 -11.45
CA LEU A 98 7.38 15.52 -11.48
C LEU A 98 7.91 15.19 -10.08
N HIS A 99 7.63 13.99 -9.59
CA HIS A 99 8.19 13.46 -8.34
C HIS A 99 9.39 12.58 -8.62
N LEU A 100 9.18 11.56 -9.44
CA LEU A 100 10.21 10.59 -9.84
C LEU A 100 10.13 10.27 -11.31
N PHE A 101 11.28 9.92 -11.89
CA PHE A 101 11.37 9.25 -13.17
C PHE A 101 12.35 8.10 -13.01
N ASN A 102 12.09 7.01 -13.73
CA ASN A 102 13.02 5.91 -13.87
C ASN A 102 12.96 5.38 -15.31
N ASP A 103 14.12 5.06 -15.86
CA ASP A 103 14.27 4.38 -17.15
C ASP A 103 14.77 2.94 -16.92
N GLY A 104 14.72 2.12 -17.97
CA GLY A 104 14.63 0.66 -17.85
C GLY A 104 15.90 -0.09 -17.39
N ASP A 105 16.87 0.60 -16.79
CA ASP A 105 18.15 0.02 -16.37
C ASP A 105 18.36 0.00 -14.84
N ASP A 106 17.48 0.64 -14.08
CA ASP A 106 17.66 0.85 -12.64
C ASP A 106 16.95 -0.24 -11.82
N ILE A 107 17.58 -1.42 -11.71
CA ILE A 107 17.66 -2.26 -10.47
C ILE A 107 18.62 -3.47 -10.59
N GLY A 108 19.62 -3.46 -11.46
CA GLY A 108 20.73 -4.43 -11.39
C GLY A 108 20.33 -5.91 -11.51
N ILE A 109 19.13 -6.18 -12.02
CA ILE A 109 18.67 -7.50 -12.43
C ILE A 109 19.01 -7.61 -13.92
N PRO A 110 19.80 -8.62 -14.36
CA PRO A 110 20.06 -8.82 -15.78
C PRO A 110 18.74 -9.02 -16.55
N ASP A 111 18.50 -8.18 -17.57
CA ASP A 111 17.28 -8.20 -18.37
C ASP A 111 17.06 -9.53 -19.08
N GLY A 112 16.20 -10.36 -18.48
CA GLY A 112 15.52 -11.45 -19.13
C GLY A 112 14.11 -11.00 -19.49
N TYR A 113 13.87 -10.85 -20.80
CA TYR A 113 12.57 -10.66 -21.46
C TYR A 113 11.31 -10.85 -20.58
N PRO A 114 10.34 -9.90 -20.57
CA PRO A 114 10.23 -8.71 -21.42
C PRO A 114 10.33 -7.41 -20.60
N TYR A 115 11.54 -6.83 -20.53
CA TYR A 115 11.95 -5.44 -20.16
C TYR A 115 11.07 -4.66 -19.16
N ASP A 116 11.65 -4.24 -18.03
CA ASP A 116 10.94 -3.63 -16.90
C ASP A 116 11.46 -2.21 -16.57
N SER A 117 10.55 -1.35 -16.10
CA SER A 117 10.88 -0.16 -15.31
C SER A 117 10.12 -0.22 -14.00
N MET A 118 10.84 -0.15 -12.88
CA MET A 118 10.24 -0.20 -11.55
C MET A 118 10.49 1.09 -10.77
N ILE A 119 9.44 1.62 -10.13
CA ILE A 119 9.53 2.76 -9.20
C ILE A 119 8.87 2.37 -7.89
N ALA A 120 9.61 2.50 -6.78
CA ALA A 120 9.01 2.56 -5.44
C ALA A 120 8.64 4.02 -5.14
N PHE A 121 7.44 4.26 -4.61
CA PHE A 121 6.91 5.60 -4.36
C PHE A 121 6.06 5.67 -3.09
N GLU A 122 6.28 6.72 -2.31
CA GLU A 122 5.48 7.07 -1.14
C GLU A 122 4.93 8.49 -1.31
N PRO A 123 3.61 8.67 -1.48
CA PRO A 123 3.03 9.99 -1.69
C PRO A 123 3.08 10.83 -0.41
N ASP A 124 3.54 12.08 -0.53
CA ASP A 124 3.50 13.10 0.53
C ASP A 124 2.07 13.59 0.83
N SER A 125 1.12 13.33 -0.07
CA SER A 125 -0.29 13.71 0.07
C SER A 125 -1.19 12.73 -0.63
N SER A 126 -2.34 12.40 -0.04
CA SER A 126 -3.35 11.60 -0.75
C SER A 126 -3.96 12.38 -1.90
N GLY A 127 -4.17 11.73 -3.04
CA GLY A 127 -4.78 12.36 -4.20
C GLY A 127 -4.57 11.56 -5.49
N THR A 128 -5.00 12.15 -6.60
CA THR A 128 -4.71 11.60 -7.93
C THR A 128 -3.31 11.98 -8.36
N TYR A 129 -2.54 10.97 -8.75
CA TYR A 129 -1.26 11.07 -9.41
C TYR A 129 -1.38 10.51 -10.82
N TYR A 130 -0.41 10.82 -11.66
CA TYR A 130 -0.35 10.40 -13.05
C TYR A 130 0.97 9.71 -13.30
N VAL A 131 0.90 8.44 -13.70
CA VAL A 131 2.07 7.67 -14.12
C VAL A 131 2.16 7.80 -15.63
N MET A 132 3.17 8.53 -16.11
CA MET A 132 3.49 8.57 -17.52
C MET A 132 4.24 7.29 -17.89
N VAL A 133 3.76 6.59 -18.91
CA VAL A 133 4.43 5.42 -19.52
C VAL A 133 4.89 5.82 -20.92
N GLY A 134 6.17 5.61 -21.22
CA GLY A 134 6.75 5.83 -22.54
C GLY A 134 7.77 4.75 -22.88
N TYR A 135 8.39 4.83 -24.05
CA TYR A 135 9.57 4.02 -24.37
C TYR A 135 10.84 4.85 -24.27
N GLU A 136 11.89 4.28 -23.68
CA GLU A 136 13.16 4.98 -23.41
C GLU A 136 13.84 5.47 -24.70
N TYR A 137 13.82 4.62 -25.75
CA TYR A 137 14.59 4.86 -26.97
C TYR A 137 13.74 5.22 -28.19
N GLY A 138 12.92 6.27 -28.10
CA GLY A 138 12.27 6.86 -29.27
C GLY A 138 10.85 6.38 -29.56
N SER A 139 10.32 6.79 -30.71
CA SER A 139 8.90 6.67 -31.04
C SER A 139 8.57 5.29 -31.65
N TYR A 140 8.51 4.26 -30.82
CA TYR A 140 8.11 2.93 -31.25
C TYR A 140 6.59 2.74 -31.26
N THR A 141 6.14 1.77 -32.06
CA THR A 141 4.75 1.28 -32.01
C THR A 141 4.74 -0.06 -31.28
N GLY A 142 4.01 -0.15 -30.19
CA GLY A 142 3.99 -1.36 -29.36
C GLY A 142 3.01 -1.29 -28.21
N SER A 143 2.80 -2.42 -27.56
CA SER A 143 2.00 -2.50 -26.33
C SER A 143 2.85 -2.21 -25.09
N TRP A 144 2.19 -1.76 -24.04
CA TRP A 144 2.76 -1.64 -22.71
C TRP A 144 1.73 -2.06 -21.66
N GLU A 145 2.22 -2.48 -20.51
CA GLU A 145 1.46 -2.80 -19.31
C GLU A 145 2.07 -2.03 -18.14
N LEU A 146 1.23 -1.57 -17.23
CA LEU A 146 1.62 -0.90 -15.98
C LEU A 146 0.88 -1.58 -14.84
N ALA A 147 1.64 -2.18 -13.92
CA ALA A 147 1.14 -2.74 -12.69
C ALA A 147 1.56 -1.86 -11.51
N VAL A 148 0.75 -1.89 -10.46
CA VAL A 148 1.04 -1.25 -9.18
C VAL A 148 0.66 -2.19 -8.05
N ALA A 149 1.56 -2.33 -7.09
CA ALA A 149 1.29 -2.97 -5.81
C ALA A 149 1.29 -1.90 -4.71
N ARG A 150 0.39 -2.02 -3.73
CA ARG A 150 0.26 -1.12 -2.59
C ARG A 150 0.43 -1.90 -1.29
N ASP A 151 1.33 -1.41 -0.46
CA ASP A 151 1.55 -1.80 0.94
C ASP A 151 0.97 -0.69 1.82
N VAL A 152 -0.06 -1.03 2.60
CA VAL A 152 -0.73 -0.09 3.50
C VAL A 152 0.06 0.01 4.79
N GLY A 153 0.53 1.20 5.13
CA GLY A 153 1.34 1.41 6.33
C GLY A 153 2.83 1.19 6.11
N ASN A 154 3.25 0.70 4.93
CA ASN A 154 4.64 0.44 4.57
C ASN A 154 5.33 -0.48 5.60
N ASP A 155 4.63 -1.56 5.97
CA ASP A 155 5.08 -2.50 6.99
C ASP A 155 5.58 -3.82 6.40
N GLY A 156 5.47 -4.00 5.08
CA GLY A 156 5.87 -5.20 4.35
C GLY A 156 4.98 -6.40 4.64
N SER A 157 3.75 -6.22 5.11
CA SER A 157 2.84 -7.29 5.46
C SER A 157 1.44 -7.05 4.91
N ASN A 158 0.87 -8.06 4.25
CA ASN A 158 -0.53 -7.99 3.85
C ASN A 158 -1.46 -8.29 5.04
N SER A 159 -1.94 -7.21 5.64
CA SER A 159 -2.88 -7.26 6.78
C SER A 159 -4.23 -7.90 6.43
N LEU A 160 -4.67 -7.88 5.15
CA LEU A 160 -5.94 -8.48 4.72
C LEU A 160 -5.94 -10.01 4.76
N LEU A 161 -4.77 -10.65 4.68
CA LEU A 161 -4.63 -12.11 4.86
C LEU A 161 -4.78 -12.52 6.32
N THR A 162 -4.58 -11.56 7.25
CA THR A 162 -4.76 -11.78 8.68
C THR A 162 -6.25 -11.67 9.01
N THR A 163 -7.02 -12.67 8.60
CA THR A 163 -8.34 -12.96 9.20
C THR A 163 -8.12 -13.53 10.60
N THR A 164 -7.50 -12.77 11.50
CA THR A 164 -7.62 -13.06 12.92
C THR A 164 -8.91 -12.42 13.36
N THR A 165 -10.01 -13.15 13.18
CA THR A 165 -11.16 -13.00 14.06
C THR A 165 -10.66 -13.31 15.46
N THR A 166 -10.08 -12.32 16.14
CA THR A 166 -10.04 -12.32 17.60
C THR A 166 -11.49 -12.11 18.01
N THR A 167 -12.30 -13.16 17.89
CA THR A 167 -13.45 -13.29 18.77
C THR A 167 -12.81 -13.35 20.14
N THR A 168 -12.74 -12.22 20.83
CA THR A 168 -12.75 -12.24 22.28
C THR A 168 -14.08 -12.87 22.65
N THR A 169 -14.18 -14.20 22.57
CA THR A 169 -15.10 -14.93 23.41
C THR A 169 -14.56 -14.67 24.80
N THR A 170 -14.96 -13.55 25.39
CA THR A 170 -14.97 -13.39 26.83
C THR A 170 -15.91 -14.49 27.31
N THR A 171 -15.36 -15.68 27.53
CA THR A 171 -16.04 -16.72 28.29
C THR A 171 -16.27 -16.10 29.65
N THR A 172 -17.49 -15.63 29.90
CA THR A 172 -17.83 -15.10 31.21
C THR A 172 -17.78 -16.25 32.19
N ASN A 173 -16.81 -16.28 33.10
CA ASN A 173 -16.79 -17.31 34.13
C ASN A 173 -17.65 -16.88 35.32
N THR A 174 -18.28 -17.83 35.98
CA THR A 174 -19.02 -17.58 37.23
C THR A 174 -18.27 -18.25 38.37
N ILE A 175 -17.84 -17.45 39.35
CA ILE A 175 -17.07 -17.89 40.51
C ILE A 175 -17.87 -17.57 41.77
N LEU A 176 -18.35 -18.61 42.45
CA LEU A 176 -19.21 -18.46 43.63
C LEU A 176 -18.48 -18.99 44.86
N GLY A 177 -18.47 -18.19 45.92
CA GLY A 177 -18.05 -18.58 47.25
C GLY A 177 -19.14 -19.36 47.99
N SER A 178 -19.03 -19.38 49.30
CA SER A 178 -19.89 -20.08 50.25
C SER A 178 -20.37 -19.12 51.34
N ASP A 179 -21.16 -19.59 52.31
CA ASP A 179 -21.54 -18.76 53.47
C ASP A 179 -20.42 -18.65 54.54
N SER A 180 -19.17 -18.93 54.18
CA SER A 180 -17.97 -18.85 55.03
C SER A 180 -16.94 -17.92 54.39
N ALA A 181 -15.92 -17.48 55.15
CA ALA A 181 -14.87 -16.62 54.61
C ALA A 181 -14.06 -17.33 53.50
N ASP A 182 -14.11 -16.78 52.29
CA ASP A 182 -13.49 -17.33 51.08
C ASP A 182 -12.39 -16.44 50.48
N ILE A 183 -11.52 -17.04 49.67
CA ILE A 183 -10.59 -16.31 48.77
C ILE A 183 -10.92 -16.71 47.34
N LEU A 184 -11.51 -15.78 46.59
CA LEU A 184 -11.93 -15.98 45.21
C LEU A 184 -10.99 -15.22 44.28
N VAL A 185 -10.38 -15.93 43.33
CA VAL A 185 -9.45 -15.36 42.35
C VAL A 185 -10.00 -15.62 40.96
N GLY A 186 -10.24 -14.54 40.23
CA GLY A 186 -10.68 -14.53 38.84
C GLY A 186 -9.58 -14.93 37.86
N THR A 187 -9.95 -14.91 36.60
CA THR A 187 -9.15 -15.33 35.45
C THR A 187 -8.61 -14.10 34.71
N SER A 188 -8.11 -14.32 33.48
CA SER A 188 -7.74 -13.23 32.56
C SER A 188 -8.91 -12.82 31.65
N GLY A 189 -10.12 -13.34 31.89
CA GLY A 189 -11.34 -13.04 31.14
C GLY A 189 -12.38 -12.39 32.05
N ALA A 190 -13.48 -11.90 31.48
CA ALA A 190 -14.56 -11.29 32.26
C ALA A 190 -15.18 -12.30 33.24
N ASP A 191 -15.21 -11.98 34.53
CA ASP A 191 -15.77 -12.86 35.55
C ASP A 191 -17.00 -12.26 36.25
N ILE A 192 -17.92 -13.12 36.67
CA ILE A 192 -19.02 -12.80 37.59
C ILE A 192 -18.70 -13.52 38.91
N MET A 193 -18.36 -12.77 39.93
CA MET A 193 -17.91 -13.26 41.23
C MET A 193 -18.92 -12.90 42.32
N SER A 194 -19.16 -13.80 43.27
CA SER A 194 -19.96 -13.52 44.47
C SER A 194 -19.46 -14.34 45.65
N GLY A 195 -19.01 -13.65 46.70
CA GLY A 195 -18.53 -14.26 47.95
C GLY A 195 -19.63 -14.90 48.80
N TYR A 196 -20.87 -14.40 48.69
CA TYR A 196 -21.98 -14.67 49.61
C TYR A 196 -21.73 -14.14 51.03
N ALA A 197 -21.92 -14.94 52.08
CA ALA A 197 -21.79 -14.51 53.47
C ALA A 197 -20.41 -14.88 54.02
N GLY A 198 -19.83 -14.03 54.86
CA GLY A 198 -18.46 -14.23 55.34
C GLY A 198 -17.61 -12.98 55.08
N ASP A 199 -16.39 -12.97 55.62
CA ASP A 199 -15.40 -11.93 55.32
C ASP A 199 -14.51 -12.42 54.17
N ASP A 200 -14.88 -12.06 52.94
CA ASP A 200 -14.28 -12.61 51.73
C ASP A 200 -13.17 -11.73 51.13
N GLY A 201 -12.20 -12.37 50.47
CA GLY A 201 -11.21 -11.72 49.60
C GLY A 201 -11.47 -12.03 48.13
N LEU A 202 -11.92 -11.05 47.36
CA LEU A 202 -12.20 -11.21 45.93
C LEU A 202 -11.19 -10.42 45.09
N SER A 203 -10.61 -11.09 44.09
CA SER A 203 -9.69 -10.51 43.11
C SER A 203 -10.14 -10.87 41.70
N GLY A 204 -10.67 -9.90 40.94
CA GLY A 204 -11.21 -10.11 39.59
C GLY A 204 -10.21 -10.59 38.54
N GLY A 205 -8.93 -10.24 38.69
CA GLY A 205 -7.92 -10.55 37.67
C GLY A 205 -7.95 -9.52 36.53
N ASP A 206 -7.60 -9.94 35.32
CA ASP A 206 -7.72 -9.09 34.13
C ASP A 206 -9.07 -9.36 33.49
N GLY A 207 -9.79 -8.33 33.03
CA GLY A 207 -11.12 -8.55 32.44
C GLY A 207 -12.09 -7.42 32.75
N SER A 208 -13.34 -7.58 32.32
CA SER A 208 -14.45 -6.73 32.76
C SER A 208 -15.29 -7.52 33.74
N ASP A 209 -14.98 -7.36 35.02
CA ASP A 209 -15.53 -8.22 36.08
C ASP A 209 -16.72 -7.58 36.80
N VAL A 210 -17.57 -8.43 37.36
CA VAL A 210 -18.68 -8.06 38.25
C VAL A 210 -18.45 -8.79 39.56
N ILE A 211 -18.30 -8.06 40.67
CA ILE A 211 -17.95 -8.56 42.01
C ILE A 211 -18.98 -8.06 43.03
#